data_AF-A0A388QL07-F1
#
_entry.id   AF-A0A388QL07-F1
#
_cell.length_a   1.000
_cell.length_b   1.000
_cell.length_c   1.000
_cell.angle_alpha   90.00
_cell.angle_beta   90.00
_cell.angle_gamma   90.00
#
_symmetry.space_group_name_H-M   'P 1'
#
loop_
_entity.id
_entity.type
_entity.pdbx_description
1 polymer ?
#
loop_
_entity_poly.entity_id
_entity_poly.type
_entity_poly.pdbx_seq_one_letter_code
_entity_poly.pdbx_strand_id
1 'polypeptide(L)' 'MKIKSDTNLSIFNTFKIKGELTGEANRQRSIITILASNTNPAERTRTGISQRIAKRQDIAWKNIYSGIFEI' A
#
# COMPACT_ATOMS: atom_id res chain seq x y z
N MET A 1 2.26 -11.10 34.00
CA MET A 1 3.05 -10.98 32.75
C MET A 1 2.80 -9.60 32.17
N LYS A 2 3.77 -8.66 32.25
CA LYS A 2 3.61 -7.30 31.71
C LYS A 2 3.60 -7.38 30.19
N ILE A 3 2.45 -7.18 29.57
CA ILE A 3 2.34 -6.95 28.13
C ILE A 3 3.02 -5.61 27.87
N LYS A 4 4.27 -5.63 27.39
CA LYS A 4 4.89 -4.44 26.82
C LYS A 4 4.05 -4.11 25.58
N SER A 5 3.17 -3.12 25.70
CA SER A 5 2.58 -2.47 24.55
C SER A 5 3.74 -1.80 23.82
N ASP A 6 4.30 -2.49 22.84
CA ASP A 6 5.25 -1.92 21.89
C ASP A 6 4.51 -0.77 21.22
N THR A 7 4.72 0.45 21.71
CA THR A 7 4.02 1.67 21.30
C THR A 7 4.44 2.11 19.88
N ASN A 8 4.80 1.17 19.02
CA ASN A 8 4.86 1.37 17.59
C ASN A 8 3.45 1.11 17.04
N LEU A 9 2.54 2.06 17.25
CA LEU A 9 1.34 2.19 16.42
C LEU A 9 1.83 2.47 15.01
N SER A 10 2.16 1.41 14.25
CA SER A 10 2.34 1.55 12.82
C SER A 10 1.07 2.21 12.29
N ILE A 11 1.20 3.21 11.42
CA ILE A 11 0.06 3.93 10.83
C ILE A 11 -0.95 2.91 10.22
N PHE A 12 -0.50 1.73 9.83
CA PHE A 12 -1.36 0.65 9.33
C PHE A 12 -2.20 -0.06 10.41
N ASN A 13 -1.78 -0.03 11.68
CA ASN A 13 -2.58 -0.56 12.79
C ASN A 13 -3.82 0.28 13.09
N THR A 14 -3.82 1.58 12.78
CA THR A 14 -5.00 2.43 12.93
C THR A 14 -6.05 2.21 11.84
N PHE A 15 -5.67 1.50 10.76
CA PHE A 15 -6.57 1.14 9.65
C PHE A 15 -7.01 -0.33 9.70
N LYS A 16 -7.15 -0.92 10.89
CA LYS A 16 -7.66 -2.29 11.05
C LYS A 16 -9.14 -2.28 11.39
N ILE A 17 -9.93 -3.11 10.70
CA ILE A 17 -11.32 -3.42 11.09
C ILE A 17 -11.39 -4.91 11.40
N LYS A 18 -11.86 -5.27 12.59
CA LYS A 18 -11.95 -6.67 13.06
C LYS A 18 -10.63 -7.47 12.99
N GLY A 19 -9.48 -6.80 13.06
CA GLY A 19 -8.15 -7.43 13.05
C GLY A 19 -7.50 -7.55 11.66
N GLU A 20 -8.25 -7.27 10.59
CA GLU A 20 -7.74 -7.26 9.23
C GLU A 20 -7.42 -5.83 8.76
N LEU A 21 -6.38 -5.68 7.93
CA LEU A 21 -6.05 -4.41 7.29
C LEU A 21 -7.16 -4.03 6.31
N THR A 22 -7.62 -2.78 6.36
CA THR A 22 -8.56 -2.27 5.34
C THR A 22 -7.93 -2.30 3.95
N GLY A 23 -8.77 -2.27 2.91
CA GLY A 23 -8.30 -2.12 1.53
C GLY A 23 -7.39 -0.90 1.35
N GLU A 24 -7.70 0.19 2.05
CA GLU A 24 -6.89 1.42 2.06
C GLU A 24 -5.51 1.22 2.69
N ALA A 25 -5.43 0.54 3.83
CA ALA A 25 -4.15 0.22 4.47
C ALA A 25 -3.26 -0.64 3.57
N ASN A 26 -3.84 -1.62 2.87
CA ASN A 26 -3.12 -2.48 1.93
C ASN A 26 -2.62 -1.70 0.70
N ARG A 27 -3.41 -0.74 0.21
CA ARG A 27 -3.00 0.18 -0.87
C ARG A 27 -1.82 1.03 -0.45
N GLN A 28 -1.92 1.74 0.68
CA GLN A 28 -0.83 2.57 1.19
C GLN A 28 0.44 1.77 1.46
N ARG A 29 0.33 0.57 2.03
CA ARG A 29 1.46 -0.33 2.24
C ARG A 29 2.14 -0.74 0.93
N SER A 30 1.35 -1.01 -0.10
CA SER A 30 1.87 -1.34 -1.44
C SER A 30 2.62 -0.15 -2.06
N ILE A 31 2.08 1.06 -1.94
CA ILE A 31 2.72 2.30 -2.41
C ILE A 31 4.06 2.52 -1.71
N ILE A 32 4.10 2.45 -0.37
CA ILE A 32 5.34 2.64 0.40
C ILE A 32 6.38 1.58 0.04
N THR A 33 5.96 0.32 -0.11
CA THR A 33 6.87 -0.77 -0.50
C THR A 33 7.51 -0.50 -1.87
N ILE A 34 6.73 -0.01 -2.84
CA ILE A 34 7.24 0.33 -4.17
C ILE A 34 8.18 1.54 -4.09
N LEU A 35 7.84 2.56 -3.32
CA LEU A 35 8.66 3.77 -3.15
C LEU A 35 9.97 3.52 -2.41
N ALA A 36 9.98 2.60 -1.45
CA ALA A 36 11.13 2.20 -0.65
C ALA A 36 12.01 1.13 -1.33
N SER A 37 11.48 0.42 -2.33
CA SER A 37 12.29 -0.50 -3.13
C SER A 37 13.28 0.26 -4.02
N ASN A 38 14.49 -0.28 -4.20
CA ASN A 38 15.55 0.24 -5.09
C ASN A 38 15.18 0.04 -6.57
N THR A 39 14.03 0.54 -6.96
CA THR A 39 13.49 0.42 -8.32
C THR A 39 13.66 1.70 -9.10
N ASN A 40 13.75 1.54 -10.43
CA ASN A 40 13.95 2.63 -11.39
C ASN A 40 13.02 3.82 -11.06
N PRO A 41 13.52 5.07 -11.06
CA PRO A 41 12.70 6.27 -10.85
C PRO A 41 11.38 6.32 -11.64
N ALA A 42 11.35 5.76 -12.86
CA ALA A 42 10.14 5.66 -13.67
C ALA A 42 9.00 4.87 -12.98
N GLU A 43 9.36 3.87 -12.17
CA GLU A 43 8.42 3.02 -11.42
C GLU A 43 7.92 3.66 -10.12
N ARG A 44 8.52 4.79 -9.69
CA ARG A 44 8.13 5.55 -8.49
C ARG A 44 7.08 6.62 -8.80
N THR A 45 6.74 6.81 -10.06
CA THR A 45 5.64 7.70 -10.48
C THR A 45 4.28 7.08 -10.17
N ARG A 46 3.21 7.87 -10.03
CA ARG A 46 1.84 7.35 -9.79
C ARG A 46 1.43 6.30 -10.83
N THR A 47 1.76 6.56 -12.10
CA THR A 47 1.53 5.64 -13.21
C THR A 47 2.37 4.37 -13.09
N GLY A 48 3.67 4.49 -12.79
CA GLY A 48 4.55 3.33 -12.60
C GLY A 48 4.14 2.44 -11.42
N ILE A 49 3.74 3.06 -10.31
CA ILE A 49 3.19 2.37 -9.14
C ILE A 49 1.92 1.60 -9.53
N SER A 50 0.99 2.25 -10.24
CA SER A 50 -0.25 1.62 -10.71
C SER A 50 0.04 0.44 -11.63
N GLN A 51 0.97 0.60 -12.58
CA GLN A 51 1.38 -0.47 -13.50
C GLN A 51 1.97 -1.68 -12.76
N ARG A 52 2.81 -1.45 -11.74
CA ARG A 52 3.38 -2.54 -10.93
C ARG A 52 2.34 -3.27 -10.09
N ILE A 53 1.42 -2.54 -9.47
CA ILE A 53 0.35 -3.15 -8.69
C ILE A 53 -0.56 -3.96 -9.62
N ALA A 54 -0.92 -3.41 -10.77
CA ALA A 54 -1.78 -4.06 -11.74
C ALA A 54 -1.14 -5.32 -12.34
N LYS A 55 0.16 -5.28 -12.66
CA LYS A 55 0.93 -6.44 -13.15
C LYS A 55 0.95 -7.59 -12.14
N ARG A 56 1.01 -7.31 -10.84
CA ARG A 56 0.95 -8.35 -9.80
C ARG A 56 -0.42 -9.00 -9.67
N GLN A 57 -1.47 -8.29 -10.07
CA GLN A 57 -2.87 -8.72 -9.94
C GLN A 57 -3.47 -9.18 -11.29
N ASP A 58 -2.69 -9.18 -12.36
CA ASP A 58 -3.11 -9.47 -13.74
C ASP A 58 -4.30 -8.61 -14.24
N ILE A 59 -4.31 -7.33 -13.86
CA ILE A 59 -5.38 -6.37 -14.22
C ILE A 59 -4.79 -5.22 -15.03
N ALA A 60 -5.60 -4.56 -15.87
CA ALA A 60 -5.20 -3.34 -16.54
C ALA A 60 -5.08 -2.17 -15.54
N TRP A 61 -3.91 -1.52 -15.50
CA TRP A 61 -3.61 -0.46 -14.52
C TRP A 61 -4.57 0.73 -14.55
N LYS A 62 -5.16 1.02 -15.72
CA LYS A 62 -6.17 2.08 -15.90
C LYS A 62 -7.42 1.85 -15.03
N ASN A 63 -7.75 0.60 -14.73
CA ASN A 63 -8.94 0.22 -13.97
C ASN A 63 -8.76 0.38 -12.45
N ILE A 64 -7.52 0.46 -11.98
CA ILE A 64 -7.20 0.58 -10.54
C ILE A 64 -6.56 1.93 -10.20
N TYR A 65 -6.23 2.74 -11.21
CA TYR A 65 -5.51 4.01 -11.03
C TYR A 65 -6.27 4.96 -10.10
N SER A 66 -7.58 5.13 -10.32
CA SER A 66 -8.44 5.94 -9.45
C SER A 66 -8.48 5.36 -8.04
N GLY A 67 -8.82 4.08 -7.88
CA GLY A 67 -8.95 3.45 -6.56
C GLY A 67 -7.65 3.32 -5.76
N ILE A 68 -6.47 3.53 -6.36
CA ILE A 68 -5.17 3.58 -5.65
C ILE A 68 -4.89 4.96 -5.06
N PHE A 69 -5.34 6.02 -5.74
CA PHE A 69 -5.02 7.40 -5.39
C PHE A 69 -6.27 8.26 -5.11
N GLU A 70 -7.42 7.62 -4.90
CA GLU A 70 -8.65 8.29 -4.49
C GLU A 70 -8.37 9.07 -3.20
N ILE A 71 -8.63 10.39 -3.27
CA ILE A 71 -8.58 11.36 -2.18
C ILE A 71 -9.96 11.42 -1.55
#